data_AF-A0A9D2C3E0-F1
#
_entry.id   AF-A0A9D2C3E0-F1
#
_cell.length_a   1.000
_cell.length_b   1.000
_cell.length_c   1.000
_cell.angle_alpha   90.00
_cell.angle_beta   90.00
_cell.angle_gamma   90.00
#
_symmetry.space_group_name_H-M   'P 1'
#
loop_
_entity.id
_entity.type
_entity.pdbx_description
1 polymer ?
#
loop_
_entity_poly.entity_id
_entity_poly.type
_entity_poly.pdbx_seq_one_letter_code
_entity_poly.pdbx_strand_id
1 'polypeptide(L)'
;VLKNSLRSAALRSRFAWLADRIYNSRKIEITDRIRLTSILMGSGRFWYLPTSATLRDALSAALWSGKHPGVDERLDDGTTDVDTLDAFEYTIERDYKRYLRLTL
;
A
#
# COMPACT_ATOMS: atom_id res chain seq x y z
N VAL A 1 -7.45 -0.57 -18.48
CA VAL A 1 -6.82 0.31 -19.49
C VAL A 1 -5.39 0.68 -19.10
N LEU A 2 -5.18 1.30 -17.93
CA LEU A 2 -3.87 1.81 -17.48
C LEU A 2 -2.71 0.78 -17.53
N LYS A 3 -2.89 -0.41 -16.92
CA LYS A 3 -1.86 -1.48 -16.93
C LYS A 3 -1.36 -1.81 -18.34
N ASN A 4 -2.28 -2.00 -19.28
CA ASN A 4 -1.93 -2.41 -20.64
C ASN A 4 -1.25 -1.26 -21.40
N SER A 5 -1.70 -0.02 -21.20
CA SER A 5 -1.04 1.15 -21.77
C SER A 5 0.39 1.32 -21.25
N LEU A 6 0.61 1.11 -19.94
CA LEU A 6 1.94 1.15 -19.32
C LEU A 6 2.85 0.02 -19.84
N ARG A 7 2.33 -1.21 -19.95
CA ARG A 7 3.05 -2.34 -20.56
C ARG A 7 3.47 -2.04 -21.99
N SER A 8 2.55 -1.56 -22.81
CA SER A 8 2.83 -1.19 -24.20
C SER A 8 3.86 -0.06 -24.30
N ALA A 9 3.83 0.92 -23.40
CA ALA A 9 4.83 1.97 -23.35
C ALA A 9 6.22 1.43 -22.95
N ALA A 10 6.28 0.54 -21.95
CA ALA A 10 7.53 -0.10 -21.52
C ALA A 10 8.17 -0.91 -22.66
N LEU A 11 7.37 -1.71 -23.39
CA LEU A 11 7.82 -2.51 -24.54
C LEU A 11 8.43 -1.67 -25.67
N ARG A 12 7.97 -0.42 -25.85
CA ARG A 12 8.50 0.52 -26.86
C ARG A 12 9.71 1.34 -26.39
N SER A 13 10.23 1.06 -25.19
CA SER A 13 11.33 1.80 -24.58
C SER A 13 12.53 0.88 -24.32
N ARG A 14 13.65 1.45 -23.85
CA ARG A 14 14.79 0.68 -23.34
C ARG A 14 14.46 -0.19 -22.11
N PHE A 15 13.27 -0.03 -21.53
CA PHE A 15 12.79 -0.77 -20.36
C PHE A 15 11.81 -1.89 -20.71
N ALA A 16 11.93 -2.50 -21.90
CA ALA A 16 11.05 -3.59 -22.32
C ALA A 16 10.98 -4.73 -21.27
N TRP A 17 12.09 -5.02 -20.58
CA TRP A 17 12.16 -6.00 -19.48
C TRP A 17 11.22 -5.70 -18.29
N LEU A 18 10.78 -4.44 -18.13
CA LEU A 18 9.85 -4.04 -17.09
C LEU A 18 8.40 -4.40 -17.45
N ALA A 19 8.06 -4.54 -18.73
CA ALA A 19 6.70 -4.82 -19.18
C ALA A 19 6.11 -6.06 -18.52
N ASP A 20 6.92 -7.11 -18.39
CA ASP A 20 6.52 -8.36 -17.74
C ASP A 20 6.37 -8.25 -16.23
N ARG A 21 6.88 -7.17 -15.61
CA ARG A 21 6.80 -6.88 -14.18
C ARG A 21 5.71 -5.86 -13.81
N ILE A 22 5.02 -5.28 -14.80
CA ILE A 22 3.90 -4.37 -14.57
C ILE A 22 2.65 -5.21 -14.34
N TYR A 23 2.05 -5.14 -13.16
CA TYR A 23 0.83 -5.87 -12.82
C TYR A 23 -0.23 -4.94 -12.24
N ASN A 24 -1.48 -5.43 -12.15
CA ASN A 24 -2.47 -4.78 -11.31
C ASN A 24 -2.09 -4.97 -9.83
N SER A 25 -2.58 -4.09 -8.95
CA SER A 25 -2.59 -4.38 -7.51
C SER A 25 -3.36 -5.67 -7.25
N ARG A 26 -2.94 -6.40 -6.21
CA ARG A 26 -3.60 -7.63 -5.78
C ARG A 26 -4.91 -7.31 -5.06
N LYS A 27 -4.96 -6.17 -4.38
CA LYS A 27 -6.10 -5.70 -3.59
C LYS A 27 -6.54 -6.75 -2.58
N ILE A 28 -5.60 -7.20 -1.74
CA ILE A 28 -5.99 -8.03 -0.59
C ILE A 28 -6.82 -7.18 0.39
N GLU A 29 -7.46 -7.85 1.36
CA GLU A 29 -8.29 -7.21 2.37
C GLU A 29 -7.62 -5.98 2.98
N ILE A 30 -8.35 -4.86 3.05
CA ILE A 30 -7.83 -3.57 3.53
C ILE A 30 -7.22 -3.73 4.93
N THR A 31 -7.93 -4.42 5.81
CA THR A 31 -7.48 -4.68 7.18
C THR A 31 -6.17 -5.47 7.23
N ASP A 32 -5.93 -6.40 6.29
CA ASP A 32 -4.66 -7.12 6.20
C ASP A 32 -3.51 -6.22 5.75
N ARG A 33 -3.78 -5.28 4.84
CA ARG A 33 -2.78 -4.28 4.40
C ARG A 33 -2.41 -3.33 5.54
N ILE A 34 -3.40 -2.85 6.29
CA ILE A 34 -3.20 -2.01 7.48
C ILE A 34 -2.38 -2.77 8.52
N ARG A 35 -2.75 -4.02 8.84
CA ARG A 35 -2.03 -4.84 9.82
C ARG A 35 -0.59 -5.11 9.39
N LEU A 36 -0.32 -5.36 8.12
CA LEU A 36 1.05 -5.49 7.60
C LEU A 36 1.87 -4.23 7.87
N THR A 37 1.32 -3.06 7.52
CA THR A 37 1.98 -1.76 7.75
C THR A 37 2.25 -1.55 9.24
N SER A 38 1.26 -1.78 10.11
CA SER A 38 1.41 -1.66 11.56
C SER A 38 2.45 -2.61 12.13
N ILE A 39 2.53 -3.85 11.65
CA ILE A 39 3.56 -4.82 12.06
C ILE A 39 4.94 -4.32 11.65
N LEU A 40 5.10 -3.80 10.43
CA LEU A 40 6.38 -3.25 9.97
C LEU A 40 6.81 -2.02 10.77
N MET A 41 5.87 -1.11 11.06
CA MET A 41 6.12 0.05 11.92
C MET A 41 6.50 -0.36 13.35
N GLY A 42 5.70 -1.22 13.99
CA GLY A 42 5.91 -1.66 15.37
C GLY A 42 7.17 -2.50 15.56
N SER A 43 7.65 -3.16 14.51
CA SER A 43 8.92 -3.90 14.53
C SER A 43 10.13 -3.07 14.09
N GLY A 44 9.97 -1.77 13.84
CA GLY A 44 11.06 -0.89 13.41
C GLY A 44 11.60 -1.23 12.01
N ARG A 45 10.79 -1.83 11.15
CA ARG A 45 11.14 -2.26 9.78
C ARG A 45 10.45 -1.45 8.69
N PHE A 46 9.91 -0.29 9.05
CA PHE A 46 9.26 0.64 8.14
C PHE A 46 9.98 1.98 8.17
N TRP A 47 10.43 2.44 7.00
CA TRP A 47 11.06 3.75 6.82
C TRP A 47 10.48 4.41 5.58
N TYR A 48 10.37 5.73 5.62
CA TYR A 48 9.99 6.57 4.49
C TYR A 48 10.96 7.75 4.37
N LEU A 49 11.02 8.36 3.19
CA LEU A 49 11.89 9.52 2.98
C LEU A 49 11.34 10.75 3.71
N PRO A 50 12.18 11.65 4.25
CA PRO A 50 11.70 12.86 4.91
C PRO A 50 10.79 13.75 4.05
N THR A 51 10.94 13.68 2.72
CA THR A 51 10.13 14.41 1.74
C THR A 51 8.75 13.79 1.49
N SER A 52 8.47 12.59 2.00
CA SER A 52 7.17 11.89 1.86
C SER A 52 6.13 12.42 2.85
N ALA A 53 5.95 13.74 2.90
CA ALA A 53 5.06 14.42 3.84
C ALA A 53 3.60 13.90 3.75
N THR A 54 3.10 13.71 2.52
CA THR A 54 1.75 13.20 2.29
C THR A 54 1.53 11.82 2.93
N LEU A 55 2.48 10.88 2.75
CA LEU A 55 2.37 9.56 3.37
C LEU A 55 2.46 9.63 4.90
N ARG A 56 3.38 10.46 5.43
CA ARG A 56 3.50 10.67 6.88
C ARG A 56 2.18 11.19 7.46
N ASP A 57 1.61 12.21 6.85
CA ASP A 57 0.40 12.87 7.36
C ASP A 57 -0.82 11.93 7.24
N ALA A 58 -0.94 11.20 6.12
CA ALA A 58 -1.97 10.18 5.92
C ALA A 58 -1.90 9.06 6.98
N LEU A 59 -0.69 8.52 7.25
CA LEU A 59 -0.49 7.51 8.28
C LEU A 59 -0.83 8.04 9.68
N SER A 60 -0.56 9.32 9.94
CA SER A 60 -0.79 9.95 11.24
C SER A 60 -2.26 10.31 11.48
N ALA A 61 -3.04 10.52 10.42
CA ALA A 61 -4.44 10.90 10.47
C ALA A 61 -5.41 9.71 10.29
N ALA A 62 -4.91 8.50 10.02
CA ALA A 62 -5.75 7.33 9.76
C ALA A 62 -6.59 6.93 10.98
N LEU A 63 -7.89 6.65 10.76
CA LEU A 63 -8.85 6.31 11.81
C LEU A 63 -9.66 5.07 11.45
N TRP A 64 -10.17 4.39 12.49
CA TRP A 64 -11.18 3.34 12.34
C TRP A 64 -12.59 3.94 12.37
N SER A 65 -13.48 3.37 11.55
CA SER A 65 -14.90 3.71 11.48
C SER A 65 -15.63 3.21 12.72
N GLY A 66 -16.44 4.08 13.33
CA GLY A 66 -17.34 3.71 14.42
C GLY A 66 -18.70 3.17 13.95
N LYS A 67 -18.94 3.03 12.63
CA LYS A 67 -20.25 2.67 12.07
C LYS A 67 -20.68 1.25 12.45
N HIS A 68 -19.72 0.33 12.55
CA HIS A 68 -19.97 -1.09 12.83
C HIS A 68 -19.17 -1.53 14.07
N PRO A 69 -19.77 -1.45 15.28
CA PRO A 69 -19.09 -1.85 16.50
C PRO A 69 -18.57 -3.30 16.43
N GLY A 70 -17.30 -3.49 16.77
CA GLY A 70 -16.65 -4.82 16.75
C GLY A 70 -16.10 -5.24 15.38
N VAL A 71 -16.20 -4.39 14.36
CA VAL A 71 -15.65 -4.64 13.02
C VAL A 71 -14.54 -3.63 12.72
N ASP A 72 -13.36 -4.14 12.35
CA ASP A 72 -12.24 -3.32 11.87
C ASP A 72 -12.54 -2.82 10.44
N GLU A 73 -13.07 -1.60 10.34
CA GLU A 73 -13.33 -0.90 9.09
C GLU A 73 -12.59 0.44 9.09
N ARG A 74 -11.75 0.73 8.09
CA ARG A 74 -11.07 2.03 7.98
C ARG A 74 -12.11 3.13 7.73
N LEU A 75 -11.98 4.26 8.41
CA LEU A 75 -12.82 5.43 8.15
C LEU A 75 -12.49 5.99 6.76
N ASP A 76 -13.48 5.98 5.89
CA ASP A 76 -13.41 6.54 4.54
C ASP A 76 -14.66 7.38 4.27
N ASP A 77 -14.67 8.59 4.81
CA ASP A 77 -15.73 9.59 4.64
C ASP A 77 -15.22 10.87 3.95
N GLY A 78 -14.01 10.80 3.37
CA GLY A 78 -13.32 11.93 2.73
C GLY A 78 -12.61 12.89 3.69
N THR A 79 -12.65 12.65 5.00
CA THR A 79 -11.95 13.51 5.99
C THR A 79 -10.48 13.14 6.20
N THR A 80 -10.05 11.97 5.73
CA THR A 80 -8.67 11.47 5.82
C THR A 80 -8.15 11.05 4.45
N ASP A 81 -6.83 11.10 4.25
CA ASP A 81 -6.18 10.78 2.96
C ASP A 81 -6.02 9.26 2.79
N VAL A 82 -7.12 8.59 2.47
CA VAL A 82 -7.16 7.14 2.21
C VAL A 82 -6.48 6.77 0.90
N ASP A 83 -6.51 7.65 -0.11
CA ASP A 83 -5.91 7.40 -1.42
C ASP A 83 -4.39 7.20 -1.34
N THR A 84 -3.70 8.03 -0.55
CA THR A 84 -2.26 7.86 -0.31
C THR A 84 -1.96 6.55 0.41
N LEU A 85 -2.77 6.17 1.42
CA LEU A 85 -2.61 4.91 2.15
C LEU A 85 -2.78 3.72 1.20
N ASP A 86 -3.83 3.73 0.39
CA ASP A 86 -4.10 2.69 -0.60
C ASP A 86 -2.96 2.56 -1.60
N ALA A 87 -2.50 3.68 -2.16
CA ALA A 87 -1.38 3.70 -3.09
C ALA A 87 -0.13 3.06 -2.50
N PHE A 88 0.22 3.41 -1.25
CA PHE A 88 1.34 2.82 -0.53
C PHE A 88 1.13 1.33 -0.24
N GLU A 89 -0.01 0.95 0.33
CA GLU A 89 -0.32 -0.42 0.70
C GLU A 89 -0.27 -1.39 -0.49
N TYR A 90 -0.72 -0.94 -1.67
CA TYR A 90 -0.62 -1.70 -2.92
C TYR A 90 0.83 -2.02 -3.32
N THR A 91 1.81 -1.24 -2.86
CA THR A 91 3.23 -1.50 -3.15
C THR A 91 3.80 -2.66 -2.34
N ILE A 92 3.23 -2.97 -1.17
CA ILE A 92 3.75 -3.99 -0.24
C ILE A 92 2.86 -5.23 -0.13
N GLU A 93 1.56 -5.12 -0.42
CA GLU A 93 0.57 -6.18 -0.21
C GLU A 93 0.92 -7.50 -0.93
N ARG A 94 1.61 -7.43 -2.07
CA ARG A 94 1.92 -8.61 -2.88
C ARG A 94 2.95 -9.50 -2.20
N ASP A 95 3.89 -8.87 -1.51
CA ASP A 95 5.04 -9.50 -0.88
C ASP A 95 4.87 -9.64 0.64
N TYR A 96 3.64 -9.49 1.16
CA TYR A 96 3.35 -9.55 2.60
C TYR A 96 3.98 -10.78 3.29
N LYS A 97 3.92 -11.97 2.67
CA LYS A 97 4.56 -13.19 3.22
C LYS A 97 6.07 -13.03 3.39
N ARG A 98 6.73 -12.35 2.45
CA ARG A 98 8.16 -12.07 2.54
C ARG A 98 8.44 -11.10 3.68
N TYR A 99 7.64 -10.05 3.81
CA TYR A 99 7.80 -9.03 4.85
C TYR A 99 7.47 -9.52 6.26
N LEU A 100 6.58 -10.50 6.40
CA LEU A 100 6.25 -11.08 7.71
C LEU A 100 7.24 -12.16 8.17
N ARG A 101 8.14 -12.64 7.31
CA ARG A 101 9.20 -13.57 7.75
C ARG A 101 10.19 -12.83 8.66
N LEU A 102 10.26 -13.27 9.91
CA LEU A 102 11.35 -12.91 10.81
C LEU A 102 12.59 -13.66 10.33
N THR A 103 13.61 -12.92 9.89
CA THR A 103 14.95 -13.48 9.71
C THR A 103 15.57 -13.57 11.10
N LEU A 104 15.60 -14.77 11.67
CA LEU A 104 16.48 -15.12 12.79
C LEU A 104 17.86 -15.44 12.24
#